data_AF-F0R2A6-F1
#
_entry.id   AF-F0R2A6-F1
#
_cell.length_a   1.000
_cell.length_b   1.000
_cell.length_c   1.000
_cell.angle_alpha   90.00
_cell.angle_beta   90.00
_cell.angle_gamma   90.00
#
_symmetry.space_group_name_H-M   'P 1'
#
loop_
_entity.id
_entity.type
_entity.pdbx_description
1 polymer ?
#
loop_
_entity_poly.entity_id
_entity_poly.type
_entity_poly.pdbx_seq_one_letter_code
_entity_poly.pdbx_strand_id
1 'polypeptide(L)'
;MNRAPHTKKRIHVLQIFWLLSLLFLSYYELTPLSEADTFLFPLLFLMSLFYIARRRRILPLAWHDALVRWLHPLTVRFRAFHIWQIRGNVAPALNGKPCTCKNCGDTFTGNFCPRCGQSRNTPRYVLKGIVGNVLRTVFRVDGKFAHTLLELLYRPGHMMRDFIRGRRVNYTLPLPMVFLMTAFYMLTAQLIVPEIRERKGEKVEEASEAPLTKAEGLRRAIRGLEEIKTDSDNPIGQKNLEISIREIEKELAKVERQDSIAGTPQPDDNLVNTSISFFKKVETAIEGVPFLSNVWSLMKRWGHGNKAFHILLTLPLLAIATRWAFYRRKKPAEYNLMEHIFIQAYIAAQILLISTLVVPFNGTAHVDDLYEVPEWIIFLLFWWDYRQLYLCTWWRSFWKTLLMFGYCLLMVICLATAGVLLLCLVEGTTNLNL
;
A
#
# COMPACT_ATOMS: atom_id res chain seq x y z
N MET A 1 0.29 19.14 58.55
CA MET A 1 1.59 18.45 58.38
C MET A 1 2.69 19.49 58.26
N ASN A 2 3.46 19.67 59.34
CA ASN A 2 4.59 20.60 59.43
C ASN A 2 5.64 20.25 58.37
N ARG A 3 5.91 21.17 57.43
CA ARG A 3 7.01 21.03 56.46
C ARG A 3 8.32 21.41 57.16
N ALA A 4 9.19 20.42 57.35
CA ALA A 4 10.56 20.65 57.83
C ALA A 4 11.34 21.62 56.91
N PRO A 5 12.26 22.44 57.45
CA PRO A 5 13.05 23.37 56.65
C PRO A 5 13.92 22.61 55.65
N HIS A 6 13.66 22.86 54.36
CA HIS A 6 14.37 22.25 53.24
C HIS A 6 15.82 22.78 53.18
N THR A 7 16.78 21.99 53.64
CA THR A 7 18.20 22.26 53.35
C THR A 7 18.44 22.12 51.84
N LYS A 8 18.76 23.22 51.16
CA LYS A 8 19.12 23.28 49.74
C LYS A 8 20.37 22.40 49.53
N LYS A 9 20.21 21.15 49.06
CA LYS A 9 21.34 20.25 48.78
C LYS A 9 22.29 20.94 47.80
N ARG A 10 23.56 21.14 48.20
CA ARG A 10 24.59 21.78 47.37
C ARG A 10 24.74 21.02 46.03
N ILE A 11 25.12 21.74 44.97
CA ILE A 11 25.37 21.10 43.67
C ILE A 11 26.61 20.23 43.82
N HIS A 12 26.48 18.93 43.50
CA HIS A 12 27.63 18.03 43.54
C HIS A 12 28.54 18.39 42.37
N VAL A 13 29.83 18.64 42.63
CA VAL A 13 30.79 19.14 41.64
C VAL A 13 30.80 18.28 40.36
N LEU A 14 30.68 16.96 40.52
CA LEU A 14 30.58 15.99 39.42
C LEU A 14 29.39 16.25 38.46
N GLN A 15 28.26 16.76 38.94
CA GLN A 15 27.10 17.09 38.09
C GLN A 15 27.37 18.30 37.19
N ILE A 16 28.18 19.25 37.68
CA ILE A 16 28.57 20.43 36.93
C ILE A 16 29.55 20.02 35.82
N PHE A 17 30.54 19.19 36.16
CA PHE A 17 31.47 18.62 35.17
C PHE A 17 30.74 17.83 34.08
N TRP A 18 29.75 17.01 34.45
CA TRP A 18 28.96 16.25 33.48
C TRP A 18 28.16 17.16 32.53
N LEU A 19 27.49 18.19 33.06
CA LEU A 19 26.76 19.16 32.24
C LEU A 19 27.68 19.97 31.32
N LEU A 20 28.84 20.40 31.81
CA LEU A 20 29.84 21.12 31.01
C LEU A 20 30.40 20.24 29.89
N SER A 21 30.66 18.96 30.17
CA SER A 21 31.13 18.01 29.15
C SER A 21 30.07 17.78 28.05
N LEU A 22 28.79 17.63 28.43
CA LEU A 22 27.71 17.49 27.45
C LEU A 22 27.47 18.79 26.66
N LEU A 23 27.62 19.96 27.28
CA LEU A 23 27.53 21.25 26.59
C LEU A 23 28.67 21.42 25.58
N PHE A 24 29.90 21.02 25.96
CA PHE A 24 31.07 21.05 25.09
C PHE A 24 30.88 20.12 23.88
N LEU A 25 30.46 18.87 24.11
CA LEU A 25 30.16 17.93 23.03
C LEU A 25 29.02 18.43 22.14
N SER A 26 27.99 19.05 22.71
CA SER A 26 26.91 19.70 21.96
C SER A 26 27.41 20.85 21.10
N TYR A 27 28.38 21.64 21.56
CA TYR A 27 28.97 22.73 20.76
C TYR A 27 29.74 22.19 19.56
N TYR A 28 30.50 21.09 19.74
CA TYR A 28 31.23 20.42 18.66
C TYR A 28 30.31 19.72 17.64
N GLU A 29 29.16 19.20 18.07
CA GLU A 29 28.17 18.59 17.16
C GLU A 29 27.41 19.65 16.34
N LEU A 30 27.22 20.87 16.88
CA LEU A 30 26.52 21.97 16.19
C LEU A 30 27.42 22.85 15.30
N THR A 31 28.74 22.72 15.39
CA THR A 31 29.65 23.45 14.49
C THR A 31 29.69 22.76 13.11
N PRO A 32 29.70 23.55 12.01
CA PRO A 32 29.51 23.05 10.64
C PRO A 32 30.68 22.21 10.08
N LEU A 33 31.65 21.83 10.92
CA LEU A 33 32.77 20.95 10.57
C LEU A 33 32.45 19.45 10.77
N SER A 34 31.29 19.12 11.34
CA SER A 34 30.85 17.74 11.58
C SER A 34 29.81 17.32 10.54
N GLU A 35 30.10 16.27 9.74
CA GLU A 35 29.18 15.66 8.75
C GLU A 35 28.04 14.83 9.37
N ALA A 36 27.90 14.82 10.70
CA ALA A 36 26.90 14.02 11.40
C ALA A 36 25.60 14.80 11.63
N ASP A 37 24.52 14.43 10.91
CA ASP A 37 23.13 14.91 11.11
C ASP A 37 22.48 14.33 12.40
N THR A 38 23.25 14.16 13.47
CA THR A 38 22.72 13.71 14.76
C THR A 38 22.61 14.87 15.75
N PHE A 39 21.51 14.89 16.51
CA PHE A 39 21.27 15.86 17.60
C PHE A 39 21.47 15.20 18.97
N LEU A 40 22.39 14.25 19.07
CA LEU A 40 22.48 13.34 20.21
C LEU A 40 22.92 14.07 21.48
N PHE A 41 24.02 14.81 21.43
CA PHE A 41 24.58 15.51 22.59
C PHE A 41 23.73 16.72 23.05
N PRO A 42 23.15 17.54 22.16
CA PRO A 42 22.18 18.57 22.52
C PRO A 42 20.97 17.99 23.27
N LEU A 43 20.43 16.87 22.80
CA LEU A 43 19.26 16.23 23.41
C LEU A 43 19.61 15.64 24.79
N LEU A 44 20.76 14.98 24.93
CA LEU A 44 21.27 14.50 26.22
C LEU A 44 21.55 15.64 27.21
N PHE A 45 22.11 16.76 26.74
CA PHE A 45 22.32 17.95 27.54
C PHE A 45 20.98 18.49 28.07
N LEU A 46 20.01 18.73 27.20
CA LEU A 46 18.67 19.21 27.56
C LEU A 46 17.93 18.27 28.53
N MET A 47 17.98 16.95 28.29
CA MET A 47 17.38 15.95 29.18
C MET A 47 18.03 15.93 30.57
N SER A 48 19.37 16.04 30.63
CA SER A 48 20.09 16.07 31.92
C SER A 48 19.83 17.36 32.70
N LEU A 49 19.76 18.50 32.01
CA LEU A 49 19.42 19.81 32.57
C LEU A 49 17.98 19.79 33.11
N PHE A 50 17.04 19.28 32.32
CA PHE A 50 15.64 19.12 32.73
C PHE A 50 15.49 18.18 33.93
N TYR A 51 16.23 17.05 33.96
CA TYR A 51 16.25 16.12 35.09
C TYR A 51 16.75 16.78 36.38
N ILE A 52 17.86 17.52 36.32
CA ILE A 52 18.43 18.23 37.47
C ILE A 52 17.48 19.34 37.95
N ALA A 53 16.90 20.10 37.03
CA ALA A 53 15.92 21.16 37.32
C ALA A 53 14.66 20.60 38.00
N ARG A 54 14.14 19.46 37.52
CA ARG A 54 12.99 18.75 38.12
C ARG A 54 13.31 18.19 39.50
N ARG A 55 14.45 17.49 39.65
CA ARG A 55 14.85 16.85 40.92
C ARG A 55 15.11 17.87 42.03
N ARG A 56 15.57 19.07 41.66
CA ARG A 56 15.85 20.17 42.59
C ARG A 56 14.66 21.14 42.76
N ARG A 57 13.52 20.87 42.11
CA ARG A 57 12.32 21.75 42.10
C ARG A 57 12.65 23.21 41.78
N ILE A 58 13.57 23.43 40.83
CA ILE A 58 13.95 24.78 40.37
C ILE A 58 12.86 25.33 39.44
N LEU A 59 12.15 24.46 38.73
CA LEU A 59 10.95 24.85 37.99
C LEU A 59 9.85 25.28 38.96
N PRO A 60 9.11 26.37 38.66
CA PRO A 60 7.95 26.77 39.45
C PRO A 60 6.97 25.61 39.58
N LEU A 61 6.36 25.43 40.76
CA LEU A 61 5.41 24.33 41.01
C LEU A 61 4.33 24.23 39.92
N ALA A 62 3.90 25.38 39.38
CA ALA A 62 2.93 25.47 38.28
C ALA A 62 3.36 24.71 37.01
N TRP A 63 4.65 24.75 36.65
CA TRP A 63 5.17 24.02 35.48
C TRP A 63 5.22 22.51 35.72
N HIS A 64 5.51 22.08 36.95
CA HIS A 64 5.48 20.67 37.30
C HIS A 64 4.05 20.11 37.17
N ASP A 65 3.07 20.80 37.74
CA ASP A 65 1.67 20.38 37.70
C ASP A 65 1.10 20.43 36.27
N ALA A 66 1.48 21.43 35.47
CA ALA A 66 1.10 21.52 34.06
C ALA A 66 1.68 20.34 33.24
N LEU A 67 2.96 20.04 33.42
CA LEU A 67 3.65 18.98 32.67
C LEU A 67 3.18 17.59 33.08
N VAL A 68 2.93 17.35 34.37
CA VAL A 68 2.33 16.09 34.85
C VAL A 68 0.91 15.92 34.29
N ARG A 69 0.11 16.97 34.25
CA ARG A 69 -1.25 16.95 33.66
C ARG A 69 -1.20 16.66 32.16
N TRP A 70 -0.21 17.22 31.46
CA TRP A 70 0.03 16.99 30.03
C TRP A 70 0.53 15.56 29.72
N LEU A 71 1.40 14.99 30.56
CA LEU A 71 1.91 13.62 30.42
C LEU A 71 1.00 12.53 31.01
N HIS A 72 0.03 12.87 31.85
CA HIS A 72 -0.93 11.94 32.45
C HIS A 72 -1.62 11.00 31.44
N PRO A 73 -2.16 11.44 30.29
CA PRO A 73 -2.75 10.52 29.31
C PRO A 73 -1.75 9.51 28.75
N LEU A 74 -0.49 9.91 28.57
CA LEU A 74 0.58 9.02 28.12
C LEU A 74 0.95 8.01 29.21
N THR A 75 1.11 8.44 30.45
CA THR A 75 1.44 7.52 31.56
C THR A 75 0.30 6.51 31.82
N VAL A 76 -0.96 6.92 31.67
CA VAL A 76 -2.11 6.01 31.71
C VAL A 76 -2.04 4.99 30.57
N ARG A 77 -1.73 5.42 29.33
CA ARG A 77 -1.56 4.51 28.18
C ARG A 77 -0.40 3.54 28.38
N PHE A 78 0.76 4.00 28.86
CA PHE A 78 1.90 3.14 29.17
C PHE A 78 1.58 2.14 30.28
N ARG A 79 0.88 2.58 31.34
CA ARG A 79 0.44 1.67 32.42
C ARG A 79 -0.56 0.64 31.91
N ALA A 80 -1.52 1.04 31.06
CA ALA A 80 -2.47 0.12 30.44
C ALA A 80 -1.76 -0.89 29.53
N PHE A 81 -0.77 -0.44 28.76
CA PHE A 81 0.06 -1.30 27.92
C PHE A 81 0.88 -2.29 28.75
N HIS A 82 1.53 -1.84 29.82
CA HIS A 82 2.26 -2.70 30.75
C HIS A 82 1.34 -3.73 31.44
N ILE A 83 0.14 -3.32 31.86
CA ILE A 83 -0.88 -4.25 32.40
C ILE A 83 -1.30 -5.26 31.32
N TRP A 84 -1.47 -4.84 30.07
CA TRP A 84 -1.81 -5.71 28.94
C TRP A 84 -0.69 -6.70 28.62
N GLN A 85 0.58 -6.33 28.78
CA GLN A 85 1.72 -7.24 28.61
C GLN A 85 1.79 -8.30 29.72
N ILE A 86 1.47 -7.94 30.96
CA ILE A 86 1.58 -8.85 32.12
C ILE A 86 0.33 -9.73 32.26
N ARG A 87 -0.86 -9.20 31.96
CA ARG A 87 -2.10 -9.97 32.04
C ARG A 87 -2.27 -10.84 30.80
N GLY A 88 -2.47 -12.13 31.01
CA GLY A 88 -2.97 -13.02 29.96
C GLY A 88 -4.38 -12.64 29.47
N ASN A 89 -4.80 -13.25 28.36
CA ASN A 89 -6.14 -13.05 27.83
C ASN A 89 -7.19 -13.61 28.81
N VAL A 90 -7.93 -12.72 29.48
CA VAL A 90 -9.06 -13.10 30.34
C VAL A 90 -10.22 -13.55 29.46
N ALA A 91 -10.81 -14.71 29.77
CA ALA A 91 -11.98 -15.20 29.04
C ALA A 91 -13.17 -14.23 29.21
N PRO A 92 -13.86 -13.85 28.12
CA PRO A 92 -15.03 -12.98 28.22
C PRO A 92 -16.17 -13.68 28.97
N ALA A 93 -16.90 -12.94 29.80
CA ALA A 93 -18.07 -13.45 30.52
C ALA A 93 -19.08 -14.09 29.54
N LEU A 94 -19.70 -15.18 29.97
CA LEU A 94 -20.71 -15.89 29.19
C LEU A 94 -22.00 -15.05 29.08
N ASN A 95 -22.53 -14.91 27.87
CA ASN A 95 -23.82 -14.28 27.66
C ASN A 95 -24.97 -15.21 28.05
N GLY A 96 -25.78 -14.82 29.05
CA GLY A 96 -26.94 -15.60 29.53
C GLY A 96 -28.22 -15.49 28.69
N LYS A 97 -28.27 -14.61 27.68
CA LYS A 97 -29.46 -14.44 26.83
C LYS A 97 -29.54 -15.59 25.81
N PRO A 98 -30.71 -16.14 25.46
CA PRO A 98 -30.82 -17.10 24.36
C PRO A 98 -30.56 -16.40 23.00
N CYS A 99 -30.04 -17.13 22.01
CA CYS A 99 -29.94 -16.68 20.62
C CYS A 99 -29.99 -17.85 19.64
N THR A 100 -30.46 -17.58 18.42
CA THR A 100 -30.46 -18.55 17.32
C THR A 100 -29.20 -18.41 16.47
N CYS A 101 -28.51 -19.52 16.22
CA CYS A 101 -27.31 -19.55 15.40
C CYS A 101 -27.63 -19.28 13.93
N LYS A 102 -26.90 -18.36 13.27
CA LYS A 102 -27.09 -18.07 11.84
C LYS A 102 -26.56 -19.18 10.91
N ASN A 103 -25.63 -19.99 11.38
CA ASN A 103 -25.04 -21.09 10.61
C ASN A 103 -25.91 -22.35 10.64
N CYS A 104 -26.20 -22.88 11.84
CA CYS A 104 -26.90 -24.16 12.00
C CYS A 104 -28.38 -24.04 12.43
N GLY A 105 -28.86 -22.84 12.75
CA GLY A 105 -30.24 -22.63 13.22
C GLY A 105 -30.51 -23.03 14.67
N ASP A 106 -29.52 -23.57 15.39
CA ASP A 106 -29.69 -24.06 16.76
C ASP A 106 -29.82 -22.90 17.78
N THR A 107 -30.70 -23.06 18.77
CA THR A 107 -30.92 -22.08 19.84
C THR A 107 -30.00 -22.37 21.01
N PHE A 108 -29.13 -21.43 21.38
CA PHE A 108 -28.13 -21.62 22.43
C PHE A 108 -27.94 -20.39 23.32
N THR A 109 -27.41 -20.63 24.52
CA THR A 109 -26.94 -19.62 25.47
C THR A 109 -25.42 -19.66 25.56
N GLY A 110 -24.76 -18.50 25.70
CA GLY A 110 -23.30 -18.38 25.68
C GLY A 110 -22.76 -17.55 24.52
N ASN A 111 -21.43 -17.54 24.38
CA ASN A 111 -20.71 -16.71 23.41
C ASN A 111 -20.50 -17.38 22.05
N PHE A 112 -20.49 -18.72 22.01
CA PHE A 112 -20.29 -19.52 20.81
C PHE A 112 -21.32 -20.65 20.75
N CYS A 113 -21.76 -21.01 19.55
CA CYS A 113 -22.71 -22.10 19.33
C CYS A 113 -22.04 -23.45 19.66
N PRO A 114 -22.64 -24.31 20.50
CA PRO A 114 -22.07 -25.60 20.87
C PRO A 114 -22.04 -26.58 19.69
N ARG A 115 -22.98 -26.47 18.75
CA ARG A 115 -23.09 -27.38 17.59
C ARG A 115 -22.10 -27.09 16.46
N CYS A 116 -21.83 -25.81 16.18
CA CYS A 116 -21.02 -25.42 15.01
C CYS A 116 -19.87 -24.45 15.32
N GLY A 117 -19.68 -24.04 16.57
CA GLY A 117 -18.60 -23.12 16.97
C GLY A 117 -18.76 -21.68 16.49
N GLN A 118 -19.90 -21.29 15.90
CA GLN A 118 -20.11 -19.92 15.46
C GLN A 118 -20.22 -18.95 16.64
N SER A 119 -19.49 -17.83 16.60
CA SER A 119 -19.70 -16.74 17.56
C SER A 119 -21.12 -16.19 17.49
N ARG A 120 -21.72 -15.95 18.67
CA ARG A 120 -23.01 -15.29 18.83
C ARG A 120 -23.03 -13.93 18.13
N ASN A 121 -21.97 -13.14 18.32
CA ASN A 121 -21.91 -11.78 17.81
C ASN A 121 -21.45 -11.79 16.34
N THR A 122 -22.41 -11.90 15.44
CA THR A 122 -22.18 -11.86 13.98
C THR A 122 -22.87 -10.64 13.36
N PRO A 123 -22.40 -9.41 13.68
CA PRO A 123 -22.97 -8.22 13.10
C PRO A 123 -22.72 -8.19 11.59
N ARG A 124 -23.57 -7.45 10.88
CA ARG A 124 -23.26 -7.07 9.49
C ARG A 124 -21.99 -6.23 9.50
N TYR A 125 -21.14 -6.42 8.49
CA TYR A 125 -19.89 -5.68 8.41
C TYR A 125 -20.16 -4.21 8.08
N VAL A 126 -19.57 -3.32 8.88
CA VAL A 126 -19.61 -1.87 8.69
C VAL A 126 -18.17 -1.39 8.53
N LEU A 127 -17.94 -0.39 7.67
CA LEU A 127 -16.61 0.16 7.33
C LEU A 127 -15.73 0.44 8.57
N LYS A 128 -16.32 0.93 9.67
CA LYS A 128 -15.59 1.36 10.88
C LYS A 128 -14.96 0.24 11.73
N GLY A 129 -15.11 -1.05 11.38
CA GLY A 129 -14.70 -2.17 12.27
C GLY A 129 -13.78 -3.25 11.66
N ILE A 130 -13.21 -3.03 10.46
CA ILE A 130 -12.65 -4.12 9.65
C ILE A 130 -11.11 -4.23 9.76
N VAL A 131 -10.38 -3.11 9.80
CA VAL A 131 -8.90 -3.12 9.74
C VAL A 131 -8.29 -3.98 10.85
N GLY A 132 -8.80 -3.90 12.09
CA GLY A 132 -8.31 -4.70 13.21
C GLY A 132 -8.67 -6.20 13.17
N ASN A 133 -9.66 -6.60 12.39
CA ASN A 133 -10.10 -8.01 12.29
C ASN A 133 -9.43 -8.75 11.13
N VAL A 134 -9.07 -8.04 10.06
CA VAL A 134 -8.40 -8.63 8.89
C VAL A 134 -6.98 -9.08 9.26
N LEU A 135 -6.19 -8.22 9.91
CA LEU A 135 -4.81 -8.50 10.31
C LEU A 135 -4.66 -9.73 11.21
N ARG A 136 -5.63 -10.00 12.10
CA ARG A 136 -5.63 -11.19 12.97
C ARG A 136 -5.96 -12.49 12.24
N THR A 137 -6.59 -12.41 11.07
CA THR A 137 -7.12 -13.58 10.35
C THR A 137 -6.15 -14.09 9.27
N VAL A 138 -5.28 -13.22 8.73
CA VAL A 138 -4.34 -13.59 7.64
C VAL A 138 -3.40 -14.74 8.03
N PHE A 139 -3.09 -14.93 9.32
CA PHE A 139 -2.15 -15.96 9.79
C PHE A 139 -2.79 -17.28 10.25
N ARG A 140 -4.07 -17.55 9.94
CA ARG A 140 -4.73 -18.82 10.29
C ARG A 140 -5.19 -19.57 9.04
N VAL A 141 -4.31 -20.42 8.50
CA VAL A 141 -4.64 -21.33 7.40
C VAL A 141 -5.34 -22.55 7.99
N ASP A 142 -6.68 -22.50 8.03
CA ASP A 142 -7.54 -23.59 8.50
C ASP A 142 -7.97 -24.49 7.30
N GLY A 143 -8.37 -25.74 7.55
CA GLY A 143 -8.99 -26.65 6.55
C GLY A 143 -10.25 -26.11 5.85
N LYS A 144 -10.77 -24.96 6.30
CA LYS A 144 -11.84 -24.16 5.66
C LYS A 144 -11.44 -23.65 4.28
N PHE A 145 -10.15 -23.46 4.05
CA PHE A 145 -9.63 -22.94 2.79
C PHE A 145 -9.97 -23.84 1.61
N ALA A 146 -9.70 -25.14 1.70
CA ALA A 146 -10.01 -26.09 0.63
C ALA A 146 -11.53 -26.18 0.35
N HIS A 147 -12.35 -26.17 1.40
CA HIS A 147 -13.80 -26.14 1.25
C HIS A 147 -14.26 -24.85 0.52
N THR A 148 -13.73 -23.70 0.92
CA THR A 148 -14.01 -22.42 0.26
C THR A 148 -13.60 -22.46 -1.21
N LEU A 149 -12.44 -23.05 -1.52
CA LEU A 149 -11.92 -23.17 -2.88
C LEU A 149 -12.85 -23.97 -3.79
N LEU A 150 -13.28 -25.15 -3.32
CA LEU A 150 -14.21 -26.00 -4.05
C LEU A 150 -15.54 -25.29 -4.25
N GLU A 151 -16.09 -24.67 -3.21
CA GLU A 151 -17.35 -23.94 -3.34
C GLU A 151 -17.26 -22.76 -4.32
N LEU A 152 -16.12 -22.09 -4.38
CA LEU A 152 -15.87 -20.98 -5.28
C LEU A 152 -15.77 -21.43 -6.75
N LEU A 153 -15.32 -22.66 -7.03
CA LEU A 153 -15.31 -23.22 -8.38
C LEU A 153 -16.70 -23.72 -8.82
N TYR A 154 -17.41 -24.44 -7.95
CA TYR A 154 -18.66 -25.13 -8.34
C TYR A 154 -19.93 -24.29 -8.12
N ARG A 155 -20.00 -23.49 -7.05
CA ARG A 155 -21.20 -22.73 -6.65
C ARG A 155 -20.89 -21.36 -6.01
N PRO A 156 -20.09 -20.51 -6.68
CA PRO A 156 -19.56 -19.27 -6.11
C PRO A 156 -20.64 -18.32 -5.57
N GLY A 157 -21.69 -18.06 -6.36
CA GLY A 157 -22.75 -17.12 -5.93
C GLY A 157 -23.59 -17.64 -4.76
N HIS A 158 -23.69 -18.96 -4.56
CA HIS A 158 -24.31 -19.54 -3.38
C HIS A 158 -23.43 -19.32 -2.13
N MET A 159 -22.14 -19.65 -2.24
CA MET A 159 -21.16 -19.48 -1.18
C MET A 159 -21.06 -18.02 -0.71
N MET A 160 -20.94 -17.07 -1.64
CA MET A 160 -20.87 -15.63 -1.33
C MET A 160 -22.12 -15.17 -0.59
N ARG A 161 -23.30 -15.61 -1.01
CA ARG A 161 -24.57 -15.29 -0.33
C ARG A 161 -24.60 -15.83 1.09
N ASP A 162 -24.17 -17.07 1.28
CA ASP A 162 -24.15 -17.74 2.58
C ASP A 162 -23.24 -17.02 3.57
N PHE A 163 -22.06 -16.62 3.10
CA PHE A 163 -21.12 -15.82 3.86
C PHE A 163 -21.74 -14.49 4.32
N ILE A 164 -22.40 -13.76 3.40
CA ILE A 164 -23.04 -12.45 3.69
C ILE A 164 -24.22 -12.61 4.66
N ARG A 165 -25.04 -13.66 4.49
CA ARG A 165 -26.14 -14.00 5.41
C ARG A 165 -25.65 -14.34 6.82
N GLY A 166 -24.37 -14.64 6.97
CA GLY A 166 -23.73 -14.85 8.26
C GLY A 166 -23.35 -16.30 8.52
N ARG A 167 -23.42 -17.22 7.54
CA ARG A 167 -22.91 -18.60 7.66
C ARG A 167 -21.40 -18.63 7.44
N ARG A 168 -20.62 -18.11 8.39
CA ARG A 168 -19.18 -17.83 8.20
C ARG A 168 -18.23 -18.89 8.75
N VAL A 169 -18.73 -19.96 9.39
CA VAL A 169 -17.88 -20.96 10.06
C VAL A 169 -17.04 -21.73 9.06
N ASN A 170 -17.62 -22.10 7.92
CA ASN A 170 -17.02 -23.00 6.95
C ASN A 170 -16.16 -22.27 5.91
N TYR A 171 -16.29 -20.94 5.80
CA TYR A 171 -15.63 -20.15 4.77
C TYR A 171 -14.47 -19.32 5.32
N THR A 172 -13.39 -19.24 4.56
CA THR A 172 -12.27 -18.34 4.82
C THR A 172 -12.65 -16.91 4.45
N LEU A 173 -12.15 -15.92 5.21
CA LEU A 173 -12.47 -14.51 4.93
C LEU A 173 -11.97 -14.08 3.53
N PRO A 174 -12.69 -13.19 2.83
CA PRO A 174 -12.40 -12.83 1.45
C PRO A 174 -11.01 -12.18 1.25
N LEU A 175 -10.60 -11.28 2.15
CA LEU A 175 -9.31 -10.59 2.01
C LEU A 175 -8.12 -11.53 2.17
N PRO A 176 -8.01 -12.36 3.24
CA PRO A 176 -7.01 -13.42 3.32
C PRO A 176 -7.03 -14.35 2.11
N MET A 177 -8.22 -14.67 1.55
CA MET A 177 -8.32 -15.51 0.34
C MET A 177 -7.62 -14.87 -0.86
N VAL A 178 -7.81 -13.58 -1.12
CA VAL A 178 -7.13 -12.88 -2.23
C VAL A 178 -5.60 -12.90 -2.04
N PHE A 179 -5.11 -12.62 -0.83
CA PHE A 179 -3.67 -12.66 -0.54
C PHE A 179 -3.09 -14.06 -0.76
N LEU A 180 -3.77 -15.08 -0.24
CA LEU A 180 -3.31 -16.47 -0.34
C LEU A 180 -3.37 -16.97 -1.80
N MET A 181 -4.43 -16.67 -2.55
CA MET A 181 -4.51 -16.97 -3.98
C MET A 181 -3.44 -16.25 -4.78
N THR A 182 -3.14 -14.99 -4.47
CA THR A 182 -2.08 -14.26 -5.18
C THR A 182 -0.71 -14.85 -4.89
N ALA A 183 -0.45 -15.26 -3.64
CA ALA A 183 0.78 -15.95 -3.28
C ALA A 183 0.91 -17.29 -4.01
N PHE A 184 -0.16 -18.09 -4.05
CA PHE A 184 -0.18 -19.35 -4.82
C PHE A 184 0.05 -19.12 -6.31
N TYR A 185 -0.64 -18.16 -6.92
CA TYR A 185 -0.45 -17.79 -8.31
C TYR A 185 1.00 -17.37 -8.60
N MET A 186 1.59 -16.53 -7.74
CA MET A 186 2.99 -16.09 -7.91
C MET A 186 3.98 -17.25 -7.79
N LEU A 187 3.73 -18.17 -6.85
CA LEU A 187 4.54 -19.38 -6.70
C LEU A 187 4.46 -20.25 -7.95
N THR A 188 3.25 -20.52 -8.46
CA THR A 188 3.09 -21.33 -9.68
C THR A 188 3.69 -20.67 -10.90
N ALA A 189 3.49 -19.35 -11.07
CA ALA A 189 4.07 -18.59 -12.18
C ALA A 189 5.60 -18.66 -12.17
N GLN A 190 6.23 -18.52 -10.99
CA GLN A 190 7.70 -18.63 -10.85
C GLN A 190 8.25 -20.03 -11.10
N LEU A 191 7.49 -21.09 -10.75
CA LEU A 191 7.94 -22.46 -10.94
C LEU A 191 7.80 -22.95 -12.39
N ILE A 192 6.79 -22.45 -13.11
CA ILE A 192 6.43 -22.94 -14.44
C ILE A 192 7.08 -22.12 -15.55
N VAL A 193 7.26 -20.81 -15.34
CA VAL A 193 7.72 -19.89 -16.39
C VAL A 193 9.17 -19.47 -16.10
N PRO A 194 10.17 -20.09 -16.76
CA PRO A 194 11.59 -19.77 -16.56
C PRO A 194 11.91 -18.31 -16.96
N GLU A 195 11.18 -17.76 -17.93
CA GLU A 195 11.36 -16.40 -18.46
C GLU A 195 11.11 -15.29 -17.41
N ILE A 196 10.23 -15.52 -16.42
CA ILE A 196 10.00 -14.57 -15.31
C ILE A 196 11.23 -14.51 -14.39
N ARG A 197 11.94 -15.64 -14.21
CA ARG A 197 13.15 -15.70 -13.39
C ARG A 197 14.30 -14.92 -14.04
N GLU A 198 14.44 -15.06 -15.36
CA GLU A 198 15.47 -14.38 -16.15
C GLU A 198 15.20 -12.88 -16.27
N ARG A 199 13.98 -12.44 -16.63
CA ARG A 199 13.63 -11.00 -16.66
C ARG A 199 13.73 -10.31 -15.31
N LYS A 200 13.51 -11.02 -14.20
CA LYS A 200 13.66 -10.45 -12.85
C LYS A 200 15.13 -10.34 -12.44
N GLY A 201 15.99 -11.25 -12.92
CA GLY A 201 17.45 -11.11 -12.82
C GLY A 201 17.94 -9.91 -13.61
N GLU A 202 17.52 -9.81 -14.87
CA GLU A 202 17.87 -8.73 -15.79
C GLU A 202 17.37 -7.36 -15.29
N LYS A 203 16.11 -7.26 -14.82
CA LYS A 203 15.57 -6.01 -14.22
C LYS A 203 16.23 -5.63 -12.89
N VAL A 204 16.82 -6.58 -12.15
CA VAL A 204 17.52 -6.29 -10.89
C VAL A 204 18.94 -5.79 -11.15
N GLU A 205 19.62 -6.34 -12.17
CA GLU A 205 20.91 -5.83 -12.67
C GLU A 205 20.73 -4.47 -13.34
N GLU A 206 19.71 -4.31 -14.20
CA GLU A 206 19.40 -3.04 -14.86
C GLU A 206 18.94 -1.97 -13.84
N ALA A 207 18.20 -2.32 -12.78
CA ALA A 207 17.86 -1.37 -11.70
C ALA A 207 19.04 -1.04 -10.75
N SER A 208 20.13 -1.80 -10.82
CA SER A 208 21.39 -1.54 -10.12
C SER A 208 22.34 -0.66 -10.95
N GLU A 209 22.25 -0.72 -12.28
CA GLU A 209 23.15 -0.01 -13.20
C GLU A 209 22.49 1.11 -14.03
N ALA A 210 21.16 1.23 -13.99
CA ALA A 210 20.41 2.27 -14.69
C ALA A 210 20.90 3.65 -14.24
N PRO A 211 21.42 4.48 -15.17
CA PRO A 211 21.75 5.86 -14.87
C PRO A 211 20.46 6.60 -14.48
N LEU A 212 20.53 7.42 -13.44
CA LEU A 212 19.39 8.10 -12.84
C LEU A 212 18.80 9.16 -13.82
N THR A 213 19.53 9.52 -14.88
CA THR A 213 19.13 10.46 -15.92
C THR A 213 19.65 10.09 -17.32
N LYS A 214 18.94 10.53 -18.39
CA LYS A 214 19.38 10.37 -19.81
C LYS A 214 20.75 11.02 -20.07
N ALA A 215 21.06 12.11 -19.37
CA ALA A 215 22.35 12.79 -19.42
C ALA A 215 23.49 11.94 -18.82
N GLU A 216 23.25 11.25 -17.71
CA GLU A 216 24.23 10.31 -17.13
C GLU A 216 24.52 9.12 -18.04
N GLY A 217 23.50 8.62 -18.77
CA GLY A 217 23.66 7.58 -19.78
C GLY A 217 24.57 8.01 -20.93
N LEU A 218 24.36 9.21 -21.48
CA LEU A 218 25.22 9.76 -22.53
C LEU A 218 26.66 10.01 -22.05
N ARG A 219 26.83 10.53 -20.83
CA ARG A 219 28.16 10.73 -20.21
C ARG A 219 28.91 9.40 -19.99
N ARG A 220 28.19 8.31 -19.70
CA ARG A 220 28.78 6.97 -19.59
C ARG A 220 29.19 6.43 -20.96
N ALA A 221 28.38 6.65 -22.00
CA ALA A 221 28.71 6.26 -23.38
C ALA A 221 29.95 7.01 -23.91
N ILE A 222 30.09 8.31 -23.59
CA ILE A 222 31.28 9.10 -23.94
C ILE A 222 32.52 8.52 -23.25
N ARG A 223 32.46 8.23 -21.94
CA ARG A 223 33.58 7.62 -21.21
C ARG A 223 34.00 6.26 -21.78
N GLY A 224 33.04 5.40 -22.13
CA GLY A 224 33.34 4.11 -22.73
C GLY A 224 34.00 4.22 -24.11
N LEU A 225 33.60 5.22 -24.91
CA LEU A 225 34.24 5.49 -26.20
C LEU A 225 35.63 6.14 -26.05
N GLU A 226 35.83 6.98 -25.03
CA GLU A 226 37.15 7.53 -24.69
C GLU A 226 38.12 6.43 -24.26
N GLU A 227 37.65 5.44 -23.50
CA GLU A 227 38.44 4.28 -23.08
C GLU A 227 38.85 3.40 -24.27
N ILE A 228 37.92 3.14 -25.21
CA ILE A 228 38.22 2.41 -26.46
C ILE A 228 39.16 3.22 -27.37
N LYS A 229 39.05 4.55 -27.36
CA LYS A 229 39.94 5.44 -28.12
C LYS A 229 41.37 5.39 -27.57
N THR A 230 41.55 5.33 -26.25
CA THR A 230 42.87 5.23 -25.62
C THR A 230 43.55 3.88 -25.85
N ASP A 231 42.78 2.82 -26.10
CA ASP A 231 43.27 1.45 -26.30
C ASP A 231 43.50 1.08 -27.78
N SER A 232 43.04 1.91 -28.73
CA SER A 232 43.13 1.66 -30.17
C SER A 232 44.35 2.33 -30.81
N ASP A 233 45.32 1.56 -31.32
CA ASP A 233 46.54 2.06 -32.00
C ASP A 233 46.35 2.57 -33.44
N ASN A 234 45.17 2.39 -34.05
CA ASN A 234 44.91 2.77 -35.44
C ASN A 234 44.47 4.25 -35.58
N PRO A 235 45.23 5.11 -36.30
CA PRO A 235 44.94 6.55 -36.38
C PRO A 235 43.64 6.89 -37.12
N ILE A 236 43.19 6.04 -38.04
CA ILE A 236 41.92 6.23 -38.75
C ILE A 236 40.74 5.86 -37.84
N GLY A 237 40.90 4.81 -37.03
CA GLY A 237 39.91 4.38 -36.02
C GLY A 237 39.72 5.42 -34.93
N GLN A 238 40.81 6.00 -34.42
CA GLN A 238 40.75 7.08 -33.42
C GLN A 238 40.00 8.31 -33.94
N LYS A 239 40.23 8.68 -35.20
CA LYS A 239 39.55 9.83 -35.82
C LYS A 239 38.04 9.60 -36.00
N ASN A 240 37.63 8.38 -36.32
CA ASN A 240 36.22 8.01 -36.43
C ASN A 240 35.53 7.95 -35.05
N LEU A 241 36.24 7.47 -34.01
CA LEU A 241 35.75 7.54 -32.64
C LEU A 241 35.63 8.99 -32.15
N GLU A 242 36.57 9.88 -32.49
CA GLU A 242 36.45 11.31 -32.16
C GLU A 242 35.23 11.98 -32.79
N ILE A 243 34.91 11.62 -34.03
CA ILE A 243 33.71 12.11 -34.71
C ILE A 243 32.45 11.62 -33.96
N SER A 244 32.44 10.36 -33.57
CA SER A 244 31.33 9.73 -32.84
C SER A 244 31.15 10.33 -31.43
N ILE A 245 32.26 10.57 -30.71
CA ILE A 245 32.26 11.23 -29.40
C ILE A 245 31.72 12.66 -29.53
N ARG A 246 32.16 13.44 -30.52
CA ARG A 246 31.65 14.80 -30.77
C ARG A 246 30.17 14.83 -31.10
N GLU A 247 29.67 13.83 -31.82
CA GLU A 247 28.26 13.73 -32.15
C GLU A 247 27.42 13.45 -30.90
N ILE A 248 27.89 12.57 -30.02
CA ILE A 248 27.26 12.26 -28.74
C ILE A 248 27.36 13.45 -27.76
N GLU A 249 28.50 14.16 -27.71
CA GLU A 249 28.66 15.40 -26.92
C GLU A 249 27.66 16.48 -27.39
N LYS A 250 27.42 16.58 -28.69
CA LYS A 250 26.44 17.51 -29.26
C LYS A 250 25.01 17.12 -28.86
N GLU A 251 24.69 15.84 -28.80
CA GLU A 251 23.42 15.34 -28.27
C GLU A 251 23.32 15.56 -26.74
N LEU A 252 24.39 15.39 -25.97
CA LEU A 252 24.43 15.70 -24.54
C LEU A 252 24.14 17.18 -24.29
N ALA A 253 24.79 18.07 -25.06
CA ALA A 253 24.55 19.50 -24.97
C ALA A 253 23.13 19.91 -25.39
N LYS A 254 22.49 19.16 -26.31
CA LYS A 254 21.07 19.37 -26.64
C LYS A 254 20.15 18.92 -25.51
N VAL A 255 20.44 17.77 -24.88
CA VAL A 255 19.67 17.23 -23.76
C VAL A 255 19.78 18.15 -22.55
N GLU A 256 20.99 18.61 -22.19
CA GLU A 256 21.21 19.56 -21.10
C GLU A 256 20.54 20.92 -21.35
N ARG A 257 20.50 21.37 -22.63
CA ARG A 257 19.75 22.58 -23.02
C ARG A 257 18.24 22.37 -23.02
N GLN A 258 17.73 21.19 -23.36
CA GLN A 258 16.31 20.85 -23.29
C GLN A 258 15.81 20.73 -21.86
N ASP A 259 16.65 20.24 -20.95
CA ASP A 259 16.38 20.27 -19.51
C ASP A 259 16.38 21.71 -18.95
N SER A 260 17.06 22.65 -19.63
CA SER A 260 17.09 24.08 -19.30
C SER A 260 15.99 24.92 -19.97
N ILE A 261 15.44 24.46 -21.10
CA ILE A 261 14.46 25.19 -21.94
C ILE A 261 13.45 24.18 -22.47
N ALA A 262 12.52 23.75 -21.61
CA ALA A 262 11.45 22.85 -22.01
C ALA A 262 10.35 23.62 -22.75
N GLY A 263 10.42 23.64 -24.08
CA GLY A 263 9.29 24.06 -24.92
C GLY A 263 9.61 24.14 -26.40
N THR A 264 9.34 23.06 -27.16
CA THR A 264 8.59 23.10 -28.43
C THR A 264 8.44 21.70 -29.06
N PRO A 265 7.22 21.29 -29.47
CA PRO A 265 6.93 20.03 -30.18
C PRO A 265 6.36 20.22 -31.60
N GLN A 266 6.48 19.20 -32.48
CA GLN A 266 5.55 18.84 -33.60
C GLN A 266 5.88 17.45 -34.20
N PRO A 267 4.98 16.76 -34.93
CA PRO A 267 3.52 16.62 -34.78
C PRO A 267 3.02 15.14 -34.81
N ASP A 268 1.71 14.96 -34.51
CA ASP A 268 0.82 13.81 -34.79
C ASP A 268 0.72 12.63 -33.79
N ASP A 269 -0.03 12.86 -32.70
CA ASP A 269 -1.07 11.95 -32.13
C ASP A 269 -1.65 12.60 -30.86
N ASN A 270 -2.66 13.46 -31.04
CA ASN A 270 -3.06 14.49 -30.08
C ASN A 270 -3.75 13.98 -28.79
N LEU A 271 -4.11 12.70 -28.69
CA LEU A 271 -4.75 12.16 -27.49
C LEU A 271 -3.78 11.36 -26.59
N VAL A 272 -2.86 10.64 -27.21
CA VAL A 272 -1.88 9.80 -26.51
C VAL A 272 -0.72 10.65 -25.99
N ASN A 273 -0.24 11.62 -26.77
CA ASN A 273 0.85 12.51 -26.35
C ASN A 273 0.47 13.41 -25.17
N THR A 274 -0.79 13.84 -25.07
CA THR A 274 -1.32 14.50 -23.87
C THR A 274 -1.21 13.55 -22.67
N SER A 275 -1.72 12.32 -22.73
CA SER A 275 -1.60 11.40 -21.59
C SER A 275 -0.14 11.15 -21.16
N ILE A 276 0.77 10.92 -22.11
CA ILE A 276 2.20 10.60 -21.84
C ILE A 276 2.96 11.80 -21.29
N SER A 277 2.78 13.00 -21.87
CA SER A 277 3.40 14.24 -21.35
C SER A 277 2.88 14.59 -19.94
N PHE A 278 1.62 14.28 -19.65
CA PHE A 278 1.02 14.51 -18.33
C PHE A 278 1.55 13.52 -17.29
N PHE A 279 1.68 12.23 -17.61
CA PHE A 279 2.31 11.26 -16.70
C PHE A 279 3.75 11.68 -16.36
N LYS A 280 4.49 12.16 -17.36
CA LYS A 280 5.86 12.64 -17.18
C LYS A 280 5.93 13.89 -16.31
N LYS A 281 4.96 14.81 -16.43
CA LYS A 281 4.88 16.05 -15.64
C LYS A 281 4.40 15.82 -14.21
N VAL A 282 3.53 14.83 -14.00
CA VAL A 282 3.14 14.37 -12.66
C VAL A 282 4.31 13.70 -11.96
N GLU A 283 5.08 12.90 -12.69
CA GLU A 283 6.30 12.27 -12.18
C GLU A 283 7.32 13.31 -11.74
N THR A 284 7.59 14.33 -12.56
CA THR A 284 8.50 15.42 -12.17
C THR A 284 7.99 16.28 -11.02
N ALA A 285 6.67 16.53 -10.93
CA ALA A 285 6.07 17.27 -9.81
C ALA A 285 6.13 16.48 -8.48
N ILE A 286 5.98 15.16 -8.54
CA ILE A 286 6.11 14.27 -7.37
C ILE A 286 7.59 14.13 -6.95
N GLU A 287 8.50 14.13 -7.92
CA GLU A 287 9.94 14.13 -7.69
C GLU A 287 10.46 15.43 -7.05
N GLY A 288 9.78 16.56 -7.31
CA GLY A 288 10.12 17.86 -6.72
C GLY A 288 9.92 17.98 -5.21
N VAL A 289 9.25 17.02 -4.56
CA VAL A 289 9.06 17.00 -3.10
C VAL A 289 9.86 15.82 -2.52
N PRO A 290 10.91 16.05 -1.71
CA PRO A 290 11.86 15.00 -1.30
C PRO A 290 11.25 13.85 -0.48
N PHE A 291 10.13 14.07 0.20
CA PHE A 291 9.38 12.99 0.87
C PHE A 291 8.51 12.20 -0.11
N LEU A 292 7.78 12.89 -1.00
CA LEU A 292 6.87 12.24 -1.94
C LEU A 292 7.63 11.48 -3.02
N SER A 293 8.79 11.95 -3.47
CA SER A 293 9.64 11.23 -4.42
C SER A 293 10.09 9.87 -3.87
N ASN A 294 10.47 9.82 -2.59
CA ASN A 294 10.83 8.58 -1.90
C ASN A 294 9.64 7.66 -1.69
N VAL A 295 8.49 8.19 -1.28
CA VAL A 295 7.25 7.39 -1.11
C VAL A 295 6.74 6.88 -2.47
N TRP A 296 6.81 7.71 -3.50
CA TRP A 296 6.34 7.42 -4.85
C TRP A 296 7.21 6.39 -5.56
N SER A 297 8.53 6.52 -5.45
CA SER A 297 9.46 5.52 -5.97
C SER A 297 9.28 4.18 -5.26
N LEU A 298 9.07 4.17 -3.94
CA LEU A 298 8.71 2.96 -3.19
C LEU A 298 7.37 2.37 -3.63
N MET A 299 6.34 3.20 -3.83
CA MET A 299 5.03 2.75 -4.30
C MET A 299 5.06 2.24 -5.73
N LYS A 300 5.81 2.88 -6.65
CA LYS A 300 6.01 2.39 -8.02
C LYS A 300 6.76 1.07 -8.02
N ARG A 301 7.88 0.97 -7.30
CA ARG A 301 8.68 -0.26 -7.18
C ARG A 301 7.85 -1.41 -6.59
N TRP A 302 7.05 -1.13 -5.56
CA TRP A 302 6.20 -2.13 -4.93
C TRP A 302 4.95 -2.46 -5.75
N GLY A 303 4.35 -1.48 -6.44
CA GLY A 303 3.14 -1.63 -7.24
C GLY A 303 3.38 -2.42 -8.52
N HIS A 304 4.38 -2.03 -9.32
CA HIS A 304 4.72 -2.72 -10.58
C HIS A 304 5.13 -4.18 -10.38
N GLY A 305 5.60 -4.55 -9.19
CA GLY A 305 5.97 -5.94 -8.85
C GLY A 305 4.84 -6.77 -8.21
N ASN A 306 3.76 -6.14 -7.72
CA ASN A 306 2.76 -6.83 -6.89
C ASN A 306 1.34 -6.75 -7.48
N LYS A 307 0.96 -7.79 -8.23
CA LYS A 307 -0.42 -7.97 -8.74
C LYS A 307 -1.49 -7.88 -7.64
N ALA A 308 -1.18 -8.35 -6.42
CA ALA A 308 -2.10 -8.28 -5.27
C ALA A 308 -2.55 -6.84 -4.97
N PHE A 309 -1.65 -5.86 -5.09
CA PHE A 309 -1.96 -4.47 -4.82
C PHE A 309 -2.93 -3.91 -5.87
N HIS A 310 -2.66 -4.16 -7.15
CA HIS A 310 -3.55 -3.76 -8.25
C HIS A 310 -4.95 -4.35 -8.06
N ILE A 311 -5.05 -5.65 -7.75
CA ILE A 311 -6.33 -6.31 -7.47
C ILE A 311 -7.06 -5.62 -6.32
N LEU A 312 -6.40 -5.42 -5.17
CA LEU A 312 -7.00 -4.77 -4.01
C LEU A 312 -7.47 -3.34 -4.29
N LEU A 313 -6.72 -2.58 -5.11
CA LEU A 313 -7.07 -1.21 -5.50
C LEU A 313 -8.31 -1.17 -6.40
N THR A 314 -8.53 -2.20 -7.24
CA THR A 314 -9.72 -2.29 -8.09
C THR A 314 -10.99 -2.72 -7.36
N LEU A 315 -10.90 -3.44 -6.23
CA LEU A 315 -12.07 -3.99 -5.53
C LEU A 315 -13.12 -2.94 -5.12
N PRO A 316 -12.75 -1.76 -4.55
CA PRO A 316 -13.73 -0.74 -4.20
C PRO A 316 -14.48 -0.19 -5.42
N LEU A 317 -13.79 -0.01 -6.54
CA LEU A 317 -14.39 0.48 -7.78
C LEU A 317 -15.41 -0.52 -8.32
N LEU A 318 -15.03 -1.79 -8.41
CA LEU A 318 -15.92 -2.88 -8.81
C LEU A 318 -17.13 -3.00 -7.86
N ALA A 319 -16.92 -2.81 -6.55
CA ALA A 319 -17.99 -2.87 -5.57
C ALA A 319 -19.03 -1.75 -5.75
N ILE A 320 -18.58 -0.52 -6.02
CA ILE A 320 -19.46 0.63 -6.31
C ILE A 320 -20.19 0.40 -7.63
N ALA A 321 -19.47 0.00 -8.69
CA ALA A 321 -20.05 -0.28 -9.99
C ALA A 321 -21.14 -1.36 -9.90
N THR A 322 -20.89 -2.43 -9.13
CA THR A 322 -21.86 -3.52 -8.90
C THR A 322 -23.07 -3.02 -8.12
N ARG A 323 -22.85 -2.21 -7.09
CA ARG A 323 -23.93 -1.61 -6.30
C ARG A 323 -24.85 -0.76 -7.17
N TRP A 324 -24.29 0.04 -8.07
CA TRP A 324 -25.08 0.84 -9.02
C TRP A 324 -25.76 -0.02 -10.08
N ALA A 325 -25.07 -1.01 -10.62
CA ALA A 325 -25.65 -1.90 -11.61
C ALA A 325 -26.88 -2.64 -11.09
N PHE A 326 -26.80 -3.17 -9.86
CA PHE A 326 -27.89 -3.88 -9.21
C PHE A 326 -28.79 -3.00 -8.35
N TYR A 327 -28.65 -1.67 -8.42
CA TYR A 327 -29.50 -0.75 -7.70
C TYR A 327 -30.96 -0.90 -8.14
N ARG A 328 -31.86 -1.16 -7.18
CA ARG A 328 -33.30 -1.25 -7.41
C ARG A 328 -34.01 -0.19 -6.59
N ARG A 329 -34.67 0.78 -7.24
CA ARG A 329 -35.44 1.84 -6.56
C ARG A 329 -36.59 1.31 -5.67
N LYS A 330 -37.14 0.11 -5.95
CA LYS A 330 -38.31 -0.45 -5.24
C LYS A 330 -37.98 -1.42 -4.08
N LYS A 331 -36.72 -1.86 -3.92
CA LYS A 331 -36.29 -2.67 -2.77
C LYS A 331 -35.00 -2.06 -2.23
N PRO A 332 -34.96 -1.59 -0.96
CA PRO A 332 -33.73 -1.05 -0.40
C PRO A 332 -32.62 -2.09 -0.54
N ALA A 333 -31.44 -1.63 -0.97
CA ALA A 333 -30.32 -2.46 -1.39
C ALA A 333 -30.14 -3.69 -0.48
N GLU A 334 -30.22 -4.89 -1.06
CA GLU A 334 -30.07 -6.15 -0.32
C GLU A 334 -28.70 -6.23 0.37
N TYR A 335 -27.69 -5.56 -0.19
CA TYR A 335 -26.30 -5.60 0.26
C TYR A 335 -25.72 -4.20 0.56
N ASN A 336 -24.93 -4.12 1.62
CA ASN A 336 -24.12 -2.95 1.97
C ASN A 336 -22.88 -2.83 1.07
N LEU A 337 -22.26 -1.64 0.98
CA LEU A 337 -21.03 -1.45 0.19
C LEU A 337 -19.92 -2.44 0.62
N MET A 338 -19.77 -2.68 1.92
CA MET A 338 -18.80 -3.68 2.42
C MET A 338 -19.09 -5.10 1.96
N GLU A 339 -20.37 -5.47 1.88
CA GLU A 339 -20.76 -6.79 1.40
C GLU A 339 -20.44 -6.91 -0.09
N HIS A 340 -20.62 -5.85 -0.88
CA HIS A 340 -20.15 -5.79 -2.26
C HIS A 340 -18.62 -5.89 -2.36
N ILE A 341 -17.84 -5.23 -1.50
CA ILE A 341 -16.38 -5.38 -1.47
C ILE A 341 -15.98 -6.83 -1.20
N PHE A 342 -16.67 -7.51 -0.29
CA PHE A 342 -16.41 -8.92 0.03
C PHE A 342 -16.81 -9.87 -1.11
N ILE A 343 -17.92 -9.60 -1.79
CA ILE A 343 -18.30 -10.32 -3.02
C ILE A 343 -17.19 -10.18 -4.05
N GLN A 344 -16.73 -8.95 -4.30
CA GLN A 344 -15.70 -8.68 -5.30
C GLN A 344 -14.36 -9.33 -4.94
N ALA A 345 -13.99 -9.34 -3.66
CA ALA A 345 -12.80 -10.05 -3.21
C ALA A 345 -12.88 -11.56 -3.46
N TYR A 346 -14.05 -12.19 -3.27
CA TYR A 346 -14.22 -13.61 -3.61
C TYR A 346 -14.17 -13.86 -5.11
N ILE A 347 -14.79 -13.00 -5.95
CA ILE A 347 -14.71 -13.13 -7.41
C ILE A 347 -13.25 -12.98 -7.87
N ALA A 348 -12.51 -12.01 -7.32
CA ALA A 348 -11.08 -11.86 -7.61
C ALA A 348 -10.26 -13.11 -7.19
N ALA A 349 -10.55 -13.69 -6.03
CA ALA A 349 -9.92 -14.95 -5.60
C ALA A 349 -10.27 -16.13 -6.53
N GLN A 350 -11.49 -16.17 -7.08
CA GLN A 350 -11.92 -17.18 -8.05
C GLN A 350 -11.18 -17.04 -9.37
N ILE A 351 -11.03 -15.82 -9.88
CA ILE A 351 -10.28 -15.55 -11.10
C ILE A 351 -8.81 -15.93 -10.89
N LEU A 352 -8.20 -15.55 -9.76
CA LEU A 352 -6.82 -15.95 -9.43
C LEU A 352 -6.64 -17.46 -9.36
N LEU A 353 -7.61 -18.18 -8.78
CA LEU A 353 -7.60 -19.63 -8.73
C LEU A 353 -7.63 -20.24 -10.13
N ILE A 354 -8.52 -19.75 -11.00
CA ILE A 354 -8.63 -20.23 -12.38
C ILE A 354 -7.35 -19.90 -13.14
N SER A 355 -6.81 -18.68 -13.01
CA SER A 355 -5.51 -18.32 -13.59
C SER A 355 -4.41 -19.27 -13.13
N THR A 356 -4.31 -19.56 -11.83
CA THR A 356 -3.35 -20.51 -11.25
C THR A 356 -3.46 -21.90 -11.90
N LEU A 357 -4.67 -22.36 -12.21
CA LEU A 357 -4.90 -23.65 -12.86
C LEU A 357 -4.58 -23.63 -14.36
N VAL A 358 -4.66 -22.48 -15.02
CA VAL A 358 -4.42 -22.32 -16.46
C VAL A 358 -2.92 -22.13 -16.78
N VAL A 359 -2.15 -21.51 -15.89
CA VAL A 359 -0.70 -21.26 -16.05
C VAL A 359 0.09 -22.48 -16.56
N PRO A 360 -0.08 -23.71 -16.00
CA PRO A 360 0.68 -24.88 -16.45
C PRO A 360 0.42 -25.26 -17.92
N PHE A 361 -0.71 -24.86 -18.48
CA PHE A 361 -1.14 -25.26 -19.82
C PHE A 361 -0.83 -24.21 -20.89
N ASN A 362 -0.84 -22.92 -20.54
CA ASN A 362 -0.58 -21.85 -21.50
C ASN A 362 0.90 -21.63 -21.79
N GLY A 363 1.81 -21.95 -20.87
CA GLY A 363 3.27 -21.89 -21.09
C GLY A 363 3.86 -20.49 -21.29
N THR A 364 3.04 -19.48 -21.56
CA THR A 364 3.39 -18.06 -21.65
C THR A 364 2.66 -17.29 -20.55
N ALA A 365 3.42 -16.71 -19.62
CA ALA A 365 2.86 -15.75 -18.67
C ALA A 365 3.32 -14.34 -19.06
N HIS A 366 2.42 -13.58 -19.67
CA HIS A 366 2.67 -12.15 -19.86
C HIS A 366 2.63 -11.45 -18.49
N VAL A 367 3.73 -10.80 -18.14
CA VAL A 367 3.92 -10.16 -16.81
C VAL A 367 2.96 -8.97 -16.63
N ASP A 368 2.54 -8.36 -17.73
CA ASP A 368 1.77 -7.11 -17.74
C ASP A 368 0.24 -7.32 -17.59
N ASP A 369 -0.26 -8.53 -17.83
CA ASP A 369 -1.68 -8.83 -17.67
C ASP A 369 -2.04 -9.08 -16.20
N LEU A 370 -3.10 -8.39 -15.74
CA LEU A 370 -3.61 -8.52 -14.36
C LEU A 370 -4.07 -9.95 -14.06
N TYR A 371 -4.62 -10.63 -15.07
CA TYR A 371 -4.99 -12.04 -15.06
C TYR A 371 -4.56 -12.69 -16.38
N GLU A 372 -4.02 -13.91 -16.33
CA GLU A 372 -3.65 -14.68 -17.55
C GLU A 372 -4.87 -15.23 -18.32
N VAL A 373 -6.05 -15.06 -17.75
CA VAL A 373 -7.31 -15.53 -18.30
C VAL A 373 -7.87 -14.43 -19.22
N PRO A 374 -8.26 -14.76 -20.47
CA PRO A 374 -8.85 -13.81 -21.38
C PRO A 374 -10.05 -13.04 -20.78
N GLU A 375 -10.19 -11.77 -21.16
CA GLU A 375 -11.24 -10.88 -20.63
C GLU A 375 -12.66 -11.44 -20.82
N TRP A 376 -12.89 -12.16 -21.92
CA TRP A 376 -14.18 -12.79 -22.18
C TRP A 376 -14.50 -13.90 -21.16
N ILE A 377 -13.51 -14.68 -20.69
CA ILE A 377 -13.72 -15.68 -19.64
C ILE A 377 -14.01 -14.97 -18.31
N ILE A 378 -13.31 -13.89 -18.00
CA ILE A 378 -13.57 -13.08 -16.81
C ILE A 378 -15.03 -12.58 -16.84
N PHE A 379 -15.47 -12.06 -17.98
CA PHE A 379 -16.86 -11.63 -18.17
C PHE A 379 -17.86 -12.78 -17.94
N LEU A 380 -17.58 -13.99 -18.48
CA LEU A 380 -18.42 -15.17 -18.26
C LEU A 380 -18.50 -15.58 -16.78
N LEU A 381 -17.38 -15.50 -16.05
CA LEU A 381 -17.35 -15.77 -14.61
C LEU A 381 -18.21 -14.78 -13.83
N PHE A 382 -18.04 -13.48 -14.08
CA PHE A 382 -18.90 -12.46 -13.47
C PHE A 382 -20.39 -12.70 -13.79
N TRP A 383 -20.70 -13.09 -15.03
CA TRP A 383 -22.06 -13.36 -15.47
C TRP A 383 -22.68 -14.56 -14.76
N TRP A 384 -21.93 -15.64 -14.64
CA TRP A 384 -22.27 -16.82 -13.85
C TRP A 384 -22.50 -16.45 -12.38
N ASP A 385 -21.55 -15.75 -11.76
CA ASP A 385 -21.56 -15.43 -10.34
C ASP A 385 -22.76 -14.55 -9.99
N TYR A 386 -23.05 -13.53 -10.78
CA TYR A 386 -24.18 -12.65 -10.54
C TYR A 386 -25.54 -13.32 -10.74
N ARG A 387 -25.63 -14.26 -11.69
CA ARG A 387 -26.84 -15.08 -11.83
C ARG A 387 -27.06 -15.86 -10.55
N GLN A 388 -26.02 -16.55 -10.09
CA GLN A 388 -26.09 -17.36 -8.88
C GLN A 388 -26.26 -16.54 -7.60
N LEU A 389 -25.77 -15.30 -7.53
CA LEU A 389 -25.79 -14.42 -6.34
C LEU A 389 -27.09 -13.62 -6.22
N TYR A 390 -27.61 -13.07 -7.31
CA TYR A 390 -28.83 -12.25 -7.32
C TYR A 390 -30.11 -13.00 -7.72
N LEU A 391 -30.02 -14.31 -7.96
CA LEU A 391 -31.15 -15.19 -8.35
C LEU A 391 -31.97 -14.59 -9.51
N CYS A 392 -31.28 -14.03 -10.48
CA CYS A 392 -31.89 -13.42 -11.65
C CYS A 392 -31.85 -14.36 -12.86
N THR A 393 -32.65 -14.06 -13.88
CA THR A 393 -32.59 -14.78 -15.16
C THR A 393 -31.25 -14.53 -15.84
N TRP A 394 -30.77 -15.49 -16.63
CA TRP A 394 -29.52 -15.39 -17.37
C TRP A 394 -29.42 -14.09 -18.18
N TRP A 395 -30.49 -13.76 -18.91
CA TRP A 395 -30.58 -12.54 -19.70
C TRP A 395 -30.42 -11.27 -18.86
N ARG A 396 -31.08 -11.20 -17.70
CA ARG A 396 -30.97 -10.06 -16.81
C ARG A 396 -29.59 -9.96 -16.18
N SER A 397 -28.98 -11.09 -15.83
CA SER A 397 -27.60 -11.13 -15.32
C SER A 397 -26.62 -10.56 -16.34
N PHE A 398 -26.76 -10.94 -17.62
CA PHE A 398 -25.88 -10.52 -18.71
C PHE A 398 -25.88 -9.00 -18.90
N TRP A 399 -27.06 -8.40 -19.00
CA TRP A 399 -27.14 -6.93 -19.15
C TRP A 399 -26.66 -6.20 -17.91
N LYS A 400 -26.76 -6.83 -16.72
CA LYS A 400 -26.28 -6.24 -15.48
C LYS A 400 -24.78 -6.37 -15.30
N THR A 401 -24.14 -7.44 -15.77
CA THR A 401 -22.68 -7.53 -15.84
C THR A 401 -22.13 -6.53 -16.84
N LEU A 402 -22.71 -6.45 -18.04
CA LEU A 402 -22.27 -5.48 -19.05
C LEU A 402 -22.35 -4.04 -18.52
N LEU A 403 -23.47 -3.70 -17.89
CA LEU A 403 -23.68 -2.39 -17.29
C LEU A 403 -22.74 -2.12 -16.09
N MET A 404 -22.38 -3.14 -15.31
CA MET A 404 -21.38 -3.03 -14.25
C MET A 404 -19.99 -2.71 -14.82
N PHE A 405 -19.54 -3.40 -15.86
CA PHE A 405 -18.27 -3.10 -16.53
C PHE A 405 -18.30 -1.69 -17.14
N GLY A 406 -19.41 -1.28 -17.76
CA GLY A 406 -19.60 0.08 -18.27
C GLY A 406 -19.49 1.15 -17.17
N TYR A 407 -20.10 0.94 -16.00
CA TYR A 407 -19.91 1.84 -14.86
C TYR A 407 -18.50 1.85 -14.30
N CYS A 408 -17.82 0.70 -14.30
CA CYS A 408 -16.43 0.62 -13.87
C CYS A 408 -15.53 1.45 -14.80
N LEU A 409 -15.69 1.30 -16.12
CA LEU A 409 -14.97 2.08 -17.12
C LEU A 409 -15.23 3.59 -16.96
N LEU A 410 -16.50 3.98 -16.83
CA LEU A 410 -16.88 5.37 -16.60
C LEU A 410 -16.24 5.95 -15.33
N MET A 411 -16.21 5.18 -14.23
CA MET A 411 -15.58 5.61 -12.98
C MET A 411 -14.07 5.79 -13.12
N VAL A 412 -13.38 4.90 -13.84
CA VAL A 412 -11.95 5.03 -14.12
C VAL A 412 -11.68 6.28 -14.95
N ILE A 413 -12.49 6.53 -15.99
CA ILE A 413 -12.39 7.75 -16.80
C ILE A 413 -12.62 8.99 -15.94
N CYS A 414 -13.67 9.01 -15.10
CA CYS A 414 -13.96 10.14 -14.21
C CYS A 414 -12.82 10.42 -13.21
N LEU A 415 -12.23 9.37 -12.63
CA LEU A 415 -11.08 9.51 -11.74
C LEU A 415 -9.85 10.04 -12.47
N ALA A 416 -9.61 9.58 -13.70
CA ALA A 416 -8.54 10.09 -14.55
C ALA A 416 -8.76 11.57 -14.87
N THR A 417 -9.96 11.96 -15.30
CA THR A 417 -10.29 13.37 -15.60
C THR A 417 -10.22 14.27 -14.36
N ALA A 418 -10.67 13.78 -13.20
CA ALA A 418 -10.60 14.53 -11.95
C ALA A 418 -9.15 14.72 -11.49
N GLY A 419 -8.31 13.69 -11.67
CA GLY A 419 -6.87 13.78 -11.43
C GLY A 419 -6.22 14.85 -12.31
N VAL A 420 -6.53 14.85 -13.61
CA VAL A 420 -6.04 15.88 -14.56
C VAL A 420 -6.51 17.29 -14.15
N LEU A 421 -7.79 17.47 -13.84
CA LEU A 421 -8.34 18.77 -13.41
C LEU A 421 -7.71 19.28 -12.11
N LEU A 422 -7.52 18.40 -11.11
CA LEU A 422 -6.86 18.75 -9.86
C LEU A 422 -5.43 19.23 -10.10
N LEU A 423 -4.70 18.56 -10.99
CA LEU A 423 -3.33 18.93 -11.36
C LEU A 423 -3.28 20.27 -12.10
N CYS A 424 -4.19 20.51 -13.05
CA CYS A 424 -4.31 21.82 -13.71
C CYS A 424 -4.61 22.94 -12.72
N LEU A 425 -5.41 22.68 -11.67
CA LEU A 425 -5.67 23.64 -10.60
C LEU A 425 -4.44 23.90 -9.74
N VAL A 426 -3.68 22.85 -9.38
CA VAL A 426 -2.43 23.00 -8.64
C VAL A 426 -1.41 23.82 -9.45
N GLU A 427 -1.22 23.52 -10.74
CA GLU A 427 -0.35 24.29 -11.65
C GLU A 427 -0.85 25.74 -11.85
N GLY A 428 -2.16 25.95 -11.91
CA GLY A 428 -2.76 27.29 -11.99
C GLY A 428 -2.50 28.12 -10.74
N THR A 429 -2.53 27.50 -9.55
CA THR A 429 -2.21 28.19 -8.28
C THR A 429 -0.72 28.50 -8.09
N THR A 430 0.19 27.71 -8.68
CA THR A 430 1.63 28.01 -8.64
C THR A 430 2.01 29.15 -9.57
N ASN A 431 1.29 29.35 -10.69
CA ASN A 431 1.53 30.45 -11.61
C ASN A 431 0.89 31.79 -11.18
N LEU A 432 0.00 31.78 -10.19
CA LEU A 432 -0.65 32.98 -9.63
C LEU A 432 0.10 33.60 -8.44
N ASN A 433 1.13 32.93 -7.91
CA ASN A 433 1.94 33.39 -6.78
C ASN A 433 3.36 33.86 -7.20
N LEU A 434 3.55 34.23 -8.47
CA LEU A 434 4.79 34.83 -8.99
C LEU A 434 4.53 36.24 -9.51
#